data_AF-A0A2D6G8R2-F1
#
_entry.id   AF-A0A2D6G8R2-F1
#
_cell.length_a   1.000
_cell.length_b   1.000
_cell.length_c   1.000
_cell.angle_alpha   90.00
_cell.angle_beta   90.00
_cell.angle_gamma   90.00
#
_symmetry.space_group_name_H-M   'P 1'
#
loop_
_entity.id
_entity.type
_entity.pdbx_description
1 polymer ?
#
loop_
_entity_poly.entity_id
_entity_poly.type
_entity_poly.pdbx_seq_one_letter_code
_entity_poly.pdbx_strand_id
1 'polypeptide(L)'
;MLHIIVCILPLMFLSLQIFKKALFVIKLMPKLRIKFDKKTCIGNKACMAVDSERWVNSEDKVDLVGGEKINENIYVLEKEFNEEESKIVIEGAEVCPVNAIGIVNVDSGEEIVKVEVSEEESKVVEASYDDEKEFQLDEKGYFLIKVNRENKKIEVAFCEKPNEISLTVKGDNPLEIYQTIINKEKLEIRKDHYAYLGRELQKAYTALRENIEYVQDDELDFSNKV
;
A
#
# COMPACT_ATOMS: atom_id res chain seq x y z
N MET A 1 61.66 -61.68 54.27
CA MET A 1 61.89 -60.84 53.07
C MET A 1 60.65 -59.97 52.88
N LEU A 2 60.81 -58.68 53.14
CA LEU A 2 59.82 -57.62 52.89
C LEU A 2 59.35 -57.68 51.43
N HIS A 3 58.05 -57.57 51.17
CA HIS A 3 57.51 -56.69 50.12
C HIS A 3 56.11 -56.23 50.55
N ILE A 4 56.01 -54.90 50.62
CA ILE A 4 54.88 -54.05 50.99
C ILE A 4 54.09 -53.75 49.71
N ILE A 5 52.75 -53.70 49.78
CA ILE A 5 51.79 -52.90 48.99
C ILE A 5 50.42 -53.25 49.63
N VAL A 6 49.74 -52.47 50.49
CA VAL A 6 49.26 -51.07 50.45
C VAL A 6 48.18 -50.83 49.39
N CYS A 7 46.94 -50.97 49.87
CA CYS A 7 45.86 -49.97 49.79
C CYS A 7 44.86 -49.90 48.61
N ILE A 8 43.59 -49.95 49.05
CA ILE A 8 42.52 -48.95 48.83
C ILE A 8 41.83 -48.93 47.45
N LEU A 9 40.66 -49.57 47.40
CA LEU A 9 39.45 -48.95 46.81
C LEU A 9 38.95 -47.85 47.77
N PRO A 10 38.21 -46.78 47.36
CA PRO A 10 37.26 -46.75 46.24
C PRO A 10 37.07 -45.39 45.50
N LEU A 11 36.19 -45.41 44.48
CA LEU A 11 35.28 -44.31 44.08
C LEU A 11 35.88 -42.90 43.84
N MET A 12 36.22 -42.59 42.59
CA MET A 12 36.11 -41.22 42.04
C MET A 12 35.62 -41.26 40.59
N PHE A 13 34.31 -41.46 40.42
CA PHE A 13 33.57 -40.98 39.25
C PHE A 13 32.62 -39.90 39.75
N LEU A 14 33.12 -38.67 39.93
CA LEU A 14 32.25 -37.52 40.11
C LEU A 14 32.95 -36.23 39.64
N SER A 15 32.21 -35.47 38.84
CA SER A 15 32.43 -34.08 38.44
C SER A 15 33.38 -33.78 37.28
N LEU A 16 32.95 -34.14 36.06
CA LEU A 16 33.26 -33.39 34.83
C LEU A 16 32.10 -32.44 34.47
N GLN A 17 31.42 -31.89 35.47
CA GLN A 17 30.22 -31.04 35.30
C GLN A 17 30.29 -29.77 36.15
N ILE A 18 31.44 -29.11 36.25
CA ILE A 18 31.48 -27.76 36.85
C ILE A 18 32.49 -26.95 36.06
N PHE A 19 32.09 -26.43 34.91
CA PHE A 19 32.60 -25.18 34.30
C PHE A 19 31.88 -24.91 32.95
N LYS A 20 30.56 -25.08 32.88
CA LYS A 20 29.77 -24.25 31.96
C LYS A 20 29.65 -22.89 32.63
N LYS A 21 30.70 -22.06 32.51
CA LYS A 21 30.56 -20.62 32.72
C LYS A 21 29.37 -20.20 31.86
N ALA A 22 28.32 -19.73 32.50
CA ALA A 22 27.26 -19.01 31.84
C ALA A 22 27.92 -17.81 31.16
N LEU A 23 28.24 -17.98 29.88
CA LEU A 23 28.44 -16.85 28.98
C LEU A 23 27.03 -16.28 28.84
N PHE A 24 26.69 -15.37 29.75
CA PHE A 24 25.53 -14.53 29.61
C PHE A 24 25.80 -13.71 28.34
N VAL A 25 25.37 -14.23 27.20
CA VAL A 25 25.30 -13.45 25.98
C VAL A 25 24.29 -12.37 26.31
N ILE A 26 24.78 -11.20 26.69
CA ILE A 26 23.97 -10.00 26.82
C ILE A 26 23.39 -9.82 25.41
N LYS A 27 22.11 -10.20 25.25
CA LYS A 27 21.38 -10.00 24.01
C LYS A 27 21.32 -8.48 23.85
N LEU A 28 22.21 -7.93 23.02
CA LEU A 28 22.28 -6.50 22.77
C LEU A 28 20.91 -6.09 22.20
N MET A 29 20.18 -5.27 22.94
CA MET A 29 18.92 -4.70 22.47
C MET A 29 19.30 -3.48 21.64
N PRO A 30 19.11 -3.48 20.31
CA PRO A 30 19.47 -2.33 19.50
C PRO A 30 18.62 -1.13 19.91
N LYS A 31 19.28 0.02 20.05
CA LYS A 31 18.59 1.29 20.24
C LYS A 31 18.24 1.87 18.88
N LEU A 32 16.95 1.91 18.55
CA LEU A 32 16.48 2.42 17.27
C LEU A 32 15.79 3.78 17.45
N ARG A 33 15.98 4.65 16.47
CA ARG A 33 15.25 5.90 16.31
C ARG A 33 14.34 5.81 15.10
N ILE A 34 13.04 5.87 15.36
CA ILE A 34 12.00 6.02 14.34
C ILE A 34 11.82 7.51 14.10
N LYS A 35 11.93 7.93 12.85
CA LYS A 35 11.60 9.29 12.39
C LYS A 35 10.40 9.20 11.46
N PHE A 36 9.33 9.90 11.78
CA PHE A 36 8.11 9.94 10.98
C PHE A 36 7.86 11.35 10.45
N ASP A 37 7.75 11.47 9.13
CA ASP A 37 7.32 12.69 8.46
C ASP A 37 5.82 12.62 8.11
N LYS A 38 5.00 13.25 8.96
CA LYS A 38 3.56 13.28 8.79
C LYS A 38 3.12 14.06 7.55
N LYS A 39 3.95 14.97 7.04
CA LYS A 39 3.66 15.71 5.79
C LYS A 39 3.73 14.76 4.60
N THR A 40 4.80 13.96 4.51
CA THR A 40 5.06 13.01 3.41
C THR A 40 4.09 11.82 3.43
N CYS A 41 3.55 11.44 4.60
CA CYS A 41 2.58 10.36 4.71
C CYS A 41 1.32 10.60 3.85
N ILE A 42 0.96 9.62 3.01
CA ILE A 42 -0.21 9.65 2.10
C ILE A 42 -1.41 8.82 2.59
N GLY A 43 -1.38 8.32 3.83
CA GLY A 43 -2.52 7.60 4.39
C GLY A 43 -2.77 6.20 3.82
N ASN A 44 -1.75 5.57 3.21
CA ASN A 44 -1.86 4.20 2.69
C ASN A 44 -2.06 3.13 3.79
N LYS A 45 -1.63 3.41 5.04
CA LYS A 45 -1.86 2.61 6.25
C LYS A 45 -1.27 1.18 6.25
N ALA A 46 -0.39 0.83 5.31
CA ALA A 46 0.34 -0.44 5.33
C ALA A 46 1.15 -0.67 6.63
N CYS A 47 1.76 0.39 7.18
CA CYS A 47 2.51 0.33 8.43
C CYS A 47 1.65 -0.15 9.62
N MET A 48 0.35 0.17 9.64
CA MET A 48 -0.56 -0.29 10.69
C MET A 48 -0.88 -1.78 10.57
N ALA A 49 -0.88 -2.33 9.35
CA ALA A 49 -1.12 -3.75 9.14
C ALA A 49 0.06 -4.60 9.66
N VAL A 50 1.26 -4.04 9.64
CA VAL A 50 2.49 -4.69 10.13
C VAL A 50 2.71 -4.43 11.62
N ASP A 51 2.63 -3.17 12.06
CA ASP A 51 2.95 -2.74 13.43
C ASP A 51 1.84 -1.85 14.01
N SER A 52 0.70 -2.48 14.31
CA SER A 52 -0.48 -1.80 14.88
C SER A 52 -0.25 -1.23 16.30
N GLU A 53 0.84 -1.60 16.98
CA GLU A 53 1.19 -1.04 18.29
C GLU A 53 1.86 0.33 18.15
N ARG A 54 2.66 0.55 17.10
CA ARG A 54 3.36 1.81 16.85
C ARG A 54 2.55 2.76 16.00
N TRP A 55 1.71 2.25 15.10
CA TRP A 55 0.96 3.06 14.14
C TRP A 55 -0.54 2.94 14.37
N VAL A 56 -1.16 4.07 14.69
CA VAL A 56 -2.62 4.17 14.89
C VAL A 56 -3.25 5.09 13.87
N ASN A 57 -4.51 4.83 13.56
CA ASN A 57 -5.27 5.66 12.62
C ASN A 57 -5.40 7.09 13.14
N SER A 58 -5.12 8.07 12.27
CA SER A 58 -5.26 9.50 12.59
C SER A 58 -5.85 10.20 11.37
N GLU A 59 -7.17 10.40 11.39
CA GLU A 59 -7.94 10.95 10.27
C GLU A 59 -7.69 10.17 8.96
N ASP A 60 -7.13 10.84 7.95
CA ASP A 60 -6.72 10.29 6.67
C ASP A 60 -5.34 9.62 6.70
N LYS A 61 -4.54 9.85 7.75
CA LYS A 61 -3.16 9.35 7.92
C LYS A 61 -3.01 8.43 9.14
N VAL A 62 -1.82 8.45 9.74
CA VAL A 62 -1.44 7.69 10.95
C VAL A 62 -0.71 8.59 11.94
N ASP A 63 -0.69 8.18 13.20
CA ASP A 63 0.17 8.75 14.25
C ASP A 63 1.16 7.70 14.77
N LEU A 64 2.36 8.17 15.12
CA LEU A 64 3.39 7.39 15.80
C LEU A 64 3.13 7.38 17.31
N VAL A 65 2.73 6.23 17.85
CA VAL A 65 2.47 6.05 19.28
C VAL A 65 3.75 6.27 20.08
N GLY A 66 3.69 7.19 21.05
CA GLY A 66 4.84 7.57 21.87
C GLY A 66 5.87 8.45 21.15
N GLY A 67 5.61 8.86 19.90
CA GLY A 67 6.49 9.77 19.17
C GLY A 67 6.43 11.20 19.71
N GLU A 68 7.58 11.78 19.99
CA GLU A 68 7.72 13.18 20.37
C GLU A 68 7.73 14.08 19.12
N LYS A 69 6.95 15.15 19.16
CA LYS A 69 6.89 16.13 18.07
C LYS A 69 8.10 17.06 18.13
N ILE A 70 8.99 16.97 17.15
CA ILE A 70 10.20 17.80 17.07
C ILE A 70 9.93 19.12 16.33
N ASN A 71 9.08 19.07 15.31
CA ASN A 71 8.59 20.25 14.60
C ASN A 71 7.18 19.99 14.07
N GLU A 72 6.64 20.89 13.25
CA GLU A 72 5.25 20.82 12.76
C GLU A 72 4.86 19.44 12.18
N ASN A 73 5.80 18.75 11.50
CA ASN A 73 5.52 17.54 10.74
C ASN A 73 6.35 16.32 11.16
N ILE A 74 7.47 16.52 11.85
CA ILE A 74 8.40 15.45 12.23
C ILE A 74 8.13 14.96 13.65
N TYR A 75 7.91 13.66 13.77
CA TYR A 75 7.77 12.94 15.02
C TYR A 75 8.94 11.95 15.18
N VAL A 76 9.45 11.80 16.38
CA VAL A 76 10.58 10.91 16.67
C VAL A 76 10.27 10.04 17.88
N LEU A 77 10.52 8.73 17.75
CA LEU A 77 10.53 7.80 18.87
C LEU A 77 11.91 7.13 18.92
N GLU A 78 12.62 7.29 20.03
CA GLU A 78 13.89 6.63 20.28
C GLU A 78 13.73 5.66 21.45
N LYS A 79 13.97 4.37 21.22
CA LYS A 79 13.76 3.33 22.23
C LYS A 79 14.66 2.11 21.98
N GLU A 80 14.98 1.40 23.05
CA GLU A 80 15.55 0.05 22.96
C GLU A 80 14.46 -0.95 22.59
N PHE A 81 14.70 -1.73 21.55
CA PHE A 81 13.80 -2.78 21.11
C PHE A 81 14.46 -4.13 21.30
N ASN A 82 13.66 -5.14 21.64
CA ASN A 82 14.16 -6.50 21.54
C ASN A 82 14.28 -6.92 20.05
N GLU A 83 14.88 -8.08 19.80
CA GLU A 83 15.14 -8.54 18.44
C GLU A 83 13.87 -8.74 17.60
N GLU A 84 12.79 -9.24 18.19
CA GLU A 84 11.49 -9.45 17.51
C GLU A 84 10.85 -8.10 17.17
N GLU A 85 10.80 -7.20 18.15
CA GLU A 85 10.26 -5.86 17.99
C GLU A 85 11.02 -5.04 16.96
N SER A 86 12.34 -5.21 16.89
CA SER A 86 13.20 -4.51 15.92
C SER A 86 12.83 -4.89 14.50
N LYS A 87 12.57 -6.18 14.23
CA LYS A 87 12.15 -6.66 12.91
C LYS A 87 10.82 -6.04 12.51
N ILE A 88 9.85 -6.03 13.42
CA ILE A 88 8.51 -5.45 13.19
C ILE A 88 8.60 -3.94 12.92
N VAL A 89 9.42 -3.20 13.68
CA VAL A 89 9.60 -1.75 13.50
C VAL A 89 10.23 -1.43 12.14
N ILE A 90 11.24 -2.20 11.73
CA ILE A 90 11.91 -2.04 10.44
C ILE A 90 10.93 -2.36 9.31
N GLU A 91 10.26 -3.52 9.36
CA GLU A 91 9.28 -3.93 8.35
C GLU A 91 8.14 -2.90 8.24
N GLY A 92 7.63 -2.40 9.37
CA GLY A 92 6.60 -1.37 9.42
C GLY A 92 7.02 -0.04 8.76
N ALA A 93 8.31 0.26 8.75
CA ALA A 93 8.86 1.39 8.00
C ALA A 93 9.04 1.07 6.51
N GLU A 94 9.55 -0.12 6.17
CA GLU A 94 9.80 -0.58 4.80
C GLU A 94 8.52 -0.69 3.95
N VAL A 95 7.38 -1.00 4.57
CA VAL A 95 6.10 -1.04 3.85
C VAL A 95 5.55 0.36 3.50
N CYS A 96 6.21 1.45 3.91
CA CYS A 96 5.78 2.79 3.56
C CYS A 96 6.10 3.10 2.09
N PRO A 97 5.10 3.26 1.20
CA PRO A 97 5.37 3.42 -0.24
C PRO A 97 5.98 4.78 -0.62
N VAL A 98 6.03 5.70 0.33
CA VAL A 98 6.52 7.09 0.14
C VAL A 98 7.68 7.41 1.08
N ASN A 99 8.24 6.41 1.77
CA ASN A 99 9.34 6.57 2.71
C ASN A 99 9.11 7.68 3.76
N ALA A 100 7.88 7.82 4.25
CA ALA A 100 7.57 8.77 5.33
C ALA A 100 8.13 8.32 6.70
N ILE A 101 8.62 7.08 6.81
CA ILE A 101 9.12 6.47 8.04
C ILE A 101 10.57 6.07 7.81
N GLY A 102 11.49 6.61 8.62
CA GLY A 102 12.90 6.25 8.61
C GLY A 102 13.32 5.63 9.92
N ILE A 103 14.29 4.71 9.84
CA ILE A 103 14.86 4.00 10.99
C ILE A 103 16.36 4.22 11.00
N VAL A 104 16.88 4.67 12.15
CA VAL A 104 18.32 4.81 12.40
C VAL A 104 18.71 3.96 13.60
N ASN A 105 19.78 3.17 13.46
CA ASN A 105 20.46 2.58 14.61
C ASN A 105 21.25 3.67 15.34
N VAL A 106 20.87 3.96 16.58
CA VAL A 106 21.45 5.07 17.35
C VAL A 106 22.90 4.80 17.73
N ASP A 107 23.27 3.54 17.94
CA ASP A 107 24.61 3.15 18.39
C ASP A 107 25.63 3.20 17.25
N SER A 108 25.25 2.74 16.06
CA SER A 108 26.12 2.75 14.87
C SER A 108 25.98 4.01 14.02
N GLY A 109 24.87 4.73 14.13
CA GLY A 109 24.50 5.82 13.22
C GLY A 109 24.01 5.35 11.85
N GLU A 110 23.81 4.04 11.65
CA GLU A 110 23.36 3.44 10.40
C GLU A 110 21.89 3.79 10.11
N GLU A 111 21.63 4.33 8.93
CA GLU A 111 20.26 4.49 8.40
C GLU A 111 19.77 3.17 7.82
N ILE A 112 18.93 2.46 8.57
CA ILE A 112 18.36 1.16 8.18
C ILE A 112 17.26 1.36 7.11
N VAL A 113 16.38 2.34 7.34
CA VAL A 113 15.32 2.71 6.40
C VAL A 113 15.41 4.23 6.17
N LYS A 114 15.55 4.62 4.91
CA LYS A 114 15.69 6.02 4.52
C LYS A 114 14.33 6.69 4.35
N VAL A 115 14.29 8.01 4.50
CA VAL A 115 13.06 8.82 4.34
C VAL A 115 12.86 9.39 2.93
N GLU A 116 13.60 8.89 1.95
CA GLU A 116 13.61 9.43 0.58
C GLU A 116 13.30 8.32 -0.41
N VAL A 117 12.41 8.59 -1.37
CA VAL A 117 12.18 7.71 -2.51
C VAL A 117 13.32 7.90 -3.50
N SER A 118 14.03 6.82 -3.84
CA SER A 118 15.11 6.89 -4.82
C SER A 118 14.54 6.92 -6.24
N GLU A 119 15.03 7.86 -7.04
CA GLU A 119 14.78 7.95 -8.48
C GLU A 119 15.99 7.52 -9.31
N GLU A 120 17.08 7.05 -8.69
CA GLU A 120 18.38 6.79 -9.33
C GLU A 120 18.32 5.78 -10.47
N GLU A 121 17.41 4.81 -10.38
CA GLU A 121 17.17 3.79 -11.42
C GLU A 121 15.81 3.98 -12.13
N SER A 122 15.18 5.15 -11.98
CA SER A 122 13.89 5.42 -12.60
C SER A 122 14.03 5.61 -14.11
N LYS A 123 13.22 4.85 -14.87
CA LYS A 123 13.08 5.07 -16.32
C LYS A 123 12.01 6.13 -16.54
N VAL A 124 12.42 7.32 -16.98
CA VAL A 124 11.50 8.37 -17.40
C VAL A 124 11.15 8.18 -18.88
N VAL A 125 9.86 8.15 -19.18
CA VAL A 125 9.32 8.14 -20.55
C VAL A 125 8.26 9.22 -20.67
N GLU A 126 8.24 9.92 -21.80
CA GLU A 126 7.15 10.84 -22.12
C GLU A 126 5.96 10.05 -22.67
N ALA A 127 4.74 10.41 -22.26
CA ALA A 127 3.54 9.79 -22.79
C ALA A 127 3.37 10.20 -24.27
N SER A 128 3.28 9.22 -25.15
CA SER A 128 3.02 9.41 -26.58
C SER A 128 1.90 8.47 -27.00
N TYR A 129 0.71 9.01 -27.26
CA TYR A 129 -0.41 8.32 -27.89
C TYR A 129 -1.17 9.32 -28.74
N ASP A 130 -1.42 8.97 -30.00
CA ASP A 130 -2.18 9.78 -30.95
C ASP A 130 -3.47 9.05 -31.32
N ASP A 131 -4.58 9.47 -30.73
CA ASP A 131 -5.88 8.83 -30.91
C ASP A 131 -6.30 8.79 -32.39
N GLU A 132 -6.05 9.85 -33.16
CA GLU A 132 -6.42 9.88 -34.59
C GLU A 132 -5.67 8.83 -35.43
N LYS A 133 -4.47 8.43 -35.01
CA LYS A 133 -3.60 7.51 -35.75
C LYS A 133 -3.62 6.09 -35.20
N GLU A 134 -3.79 5.94 -33.90
CA GLU A 134 -3.58 4.69 -33.17
C GLU A 134 -4.90 4.08 -32.67
N PHE A 135 -6.01 4.82 -32.72
CA PHE A 135 -7.31 4.31 -32.32
C PHE A 135 -7.71 3.10 -33.16
N GLN A 136 -8.24 2.10 -32.46
CA GLN A 136 -8.78 0.89 -33.04
C GLN A 136 -10.16 0.67 -32.47
N LEU A 137 -11.13 0.49 -33.36
CA LEU A 137 -12.47 0.07 -33.00
C LEU A 137 -12.40 -1.31 -32.32
N ASP A 138 -13.22 -1.51 -31.29
CA ASP A 138 -13.37 -2.83 -30.72
C ASP A 138 -14.19 -3.69 -31.68
N GLU A 139 -13.68 -4.87 -32.00
CA GLU A 139 -14.41 -5.85 -32.81
C GLU A 139 -15.67 -6.35 -32.09
N LYS A 140 -15.74 -6.18 -30.77
CA LYS A 140 -16.82 -6.70 -29.93
C LYS A 140 -18.02 -5.77 -29.83
N GLY A 141 -17.84 -4.46 -29.98
CA GLY A 141 -18.93 -3.51 -29.83
C GLY A 141 -18.52 -2.16 -29.26
N TYR A 142 -19.51 -1.40 -28.82
CA TYR A 142 -19.32 -0.06 -28.26
C TYR A 142 -20.25 0.19 -27.06
N PHE A 143 -19.90 1.19 -26.25
CA PHE A 143 -20.72 1.62 -25.11
C PHE A 143 -21.50 2.89 -25.42
N LEU A 144 -22.71 2.95 -24.85
CA LEU A 144 -23.51 4.16 -24.76
C LEU A 144 -23.76 4.45 -23.29
N ILE A 145 -23.46 5.67 -22.86
CA ILE A 145 -23.61 6.10 -21.47
C ILE A 145 -24.71 7.14 -21.36
N LYS A 146 -25.59 6.97 -20.39
CA LYS A 146 -26.68 7.88 -20.08
C LYS A 146 -26.69 8.25 -18.62
N VAL A 147 -26.81 9.56 -18.35
CA VAL A 147 -27.09 10.08 -17.01
C VAL A 147 -28.60 10.14 -16.79
N ASN A 148 -29.14 9.24 -15.97
CA ASN A 148 -30.55 9.24 -15.58
C ASN A 148 -30.74 10.10 -14.31
N ARG A 149 -31.17 11.36 -14.49
CA ARG A 149 -31.37 12.30 -13.37
C ARG A 149 -32.61 11.99 -12.53
N GLU A 150 -33.66 11.43 -13.12
CA GLU A 150 -34.89 11.07 -12.41
C GLU A 150 -34.61 10.03 -11.33
N ASN A 151 -33.88 8.98 -11.70
CA ASN A 151 -33.52 7.89 -10.79
C ASN A 151 -32.16 8.08 -10.12
N LYS A 152 -31.45 9.16 -10.44
CA LYS A 152 -30.07 9.47 -9.99
C LYS A 152 -29.09 8.31 -10.22
N LYS A 153 -29.14 7.71 -11.41
CA LYS A 153 -28.29 6.59 -11.81
C LYS A 153 -27.53 6.88 -13.10
N ILE A 154 -26.41 6.20 -13.28
CA ILE A 154 -25.72 6.10 -14.56
C ILE A 154 -26.14 4.78 -15.19
N GLU A 155 -26.51 4.83 -16.47
CA GLU A 155 -26.87 3.66 -17.27
C GLU A 155 -25.85 3.49 -18.39
N VAL A 156 -25.27 2.29 -18.49
CA VAL A 156 -24.34 1.92 -19.55
C VAL A 156 -24.97 0.81 -20.36
N ALA A 157 -25.12 1.02 -21.65
CA ALA A 157 -25.48 0.00 -22.60
C ALA A 157 -24.24 -0.44 -23.39
N PHE A 158 -24.11 -1.75 -23.61
CA PHE A 158 -23.14 -2.30 -24.56
C PHE A 158 -23.87 -2.82 -25.79
N CYS A 159 -23.33 -2.50 -26.96
CA CYS A 159 -23.91 -2.83 -28.25
C CYS A 159 -22.89 -3.65 -29.06
N GLU A 160 -23.15 -4.95 -29.24
CA GLU A 160 -22.32 -5.82 -30.10
C GLU A 160 -22.50 -5.51 -31.59
N LYS A 161 -23.67 -4.99 -31.95
CA LYS A 161 -24.00 -4.58 -33.31
C LYS A 161 -24.56 -3.17 -33.31
N PRO A 162 -24.47 -2.45 -34.44
CA PRO A 162 -25.06 -1.13 -34.55
C PRO A 162 -26.53 -1.12 -34.14
N ASN A 163 -26.85 -0.33 -33.13
CA ASN A 163 -28.20 -0.11 -32.60
C ASN A 163 -28.85 -1.34 -31.90
N GLU A 164 -28.08 -2.37 -31.55
CA GLU A 164 -28.58 -3.54 -30.82
C GLU A 164 -27.89 -3.64 -29.45
N ILE A 165 -28.62 -3.32 -28.38
CA ILE A 165 -28.12 -3.41 -27.00
C ILE A 165 -28.09 -4.88 -26.58
N SER A 166 -26.91 -5.41 -26.26
CA SER A 166 -26.74 -6.77 -25.74
C SER A 166 -26.65 -6.83 -24.21
N LEU A 167 -26.23 -5.73 -23.57
CA LEU A 167 -26.15 -5.63 -22.11
C LEU A 167 -26.51 -4.21 -21.66
N THR A 168 -27.19 -4.09 -20.52
CA THR A 168 -27.38 -2.81 -19.82
C THR A 168 -27.04 -2.96 -18.35
N VAL A 169 -26.12 -2.12 -17.86
CA VAL A 169 -25.74 -2.05 -16.45
C VAL A 169 -26.11 -0.67 -15.91
N LYS A 170 -26.79 -0.65 -14.75
CA LYS A 170 -27.18 0.59 -14.07
C LYS A 170 -26.57 0.60 -12.68
N GLY A 171 -26.02 1.73 -12.25
CA GLY A 171 -25.40 1.85 -10.94
C GLY A 171 -25.36 3.29 -10.44
N ASP A 172 -24.98 3.42 -9.18
CA ASP A 172 -24.93 4.72 -8.50
C ASP A 172 -23.55 5.38 -8.62
N ASN A 173 -22.51 4.61 -8.94
CA ASN A 173 -21.14 5.10 -9.07
C ASN A 173 -20.32 4.30 -10.10
N PRO A 174 -19.20 4.85 -10.61
CA PRO A 174 -18.37 4.20 -11.63
C PRO A 174 -17.83 2.83 -11.20
N LEU A 175 -17.33 2.72 -9.96
CA LEU A 175 -16.71 1.49 -9.44
C LEU A 175 -17.67 0.30 -9.51
N GLU A 176 -18.91 0.48 -9.06
CA GLU A 176 -19.94 -0.56 -9.14
C GLU A 176 -20.19 -1.02 -10.58
N ILE A 177 -20.28 -0.06 -11.51
CA ILE A 177 -20.65 -0.33 -12.91
C ILE A 177 -19.53 -1.06 -13.63
N TYR A 178 -18.30 -0.52 -13.64
CA TYR A 178 -17.21 -1.15 -14.39
C TYR A 178 -16.80 -2.48 -13.75
N GLN A 179 -16.88 -2.64 -12.42
CA GLN A 179 -16.62 -3.94 -11.77
C GLN A 179 -17.67 -4.98 -12.16
N THR A 180 -18.94 -4.57 -12.29
CA THR A 180 -20.00 -5.46 -12.76
C THR A 180 -19.75 -5.88 -14.20
N ILE A 181 -19.44 -4.96 -15.11
CA ILE A 181 -19.13 -5.26 -16.51
C ILE A 181 -17.91 -6.18 -16.64
N ILE A 182 -16.80 -5.85 -15.96
CA ILE A 182 -15.52 -6.56 -16.10
C ILE A 182 -15.55 -7.92 -15.39
N ASN A 183 -16.05 -7.99 -14.15
CA ASN A 183 -15.84 -9.18 -13.31
C ASN A 183 -17.09 -10.05 -13.14
N LYS A 184 -18.30 -9.48 -13.26
CA LYS A 184 -19.55 -10.25 -13.13
C LYS A 184 -20.06 -10.71 -14.48
N GLU A 185 -20.24 -9.75 -15.40
CA GLU A 185 -20.67 -10.03 -16.78
C GLU A 185 -19.51 -10.57 -17.63
N LYS A 186 -18.26 -10.31 -17.22
CA LYS A 186 -17.05 -10.82 -17.88
C LYS A 186 -17.01 -10.46 -19.35
N LEU A 187 -17.44 -9.24 -19.66
CA LEU A 187 -17.48 -8.75 -21.03
C LEU A 187 -16.05 -8.56 -21.53
N GLU A 188 -15.62 -9.36 -22.50
CA GLU A 188 -14.26 -9.33 -23.04
C GLU A 188 -14.16 -8.26 -24.14
N ILE A 189 -13.55 -7.12 -23.80
CA ILE A 189 -13.24 -6.01 -24.73
C ILE A 189 -11.75 -5.66 -24.62
N ARG A 190 -11.26 -4.74 -25.45
CA ARG A 190 -9.87 -4.30 -25.39
C ARG A 190 -9.55 -3.54 -24.08
N LYS A 191 -8.28 -3.61 -23.66
CA LYS A 191 -7.81 -3.05 -22.37
C LYS A 191 -7.89 -1.52 -22.30
N ASP A 192 -7.52 -0.85 -23.37
CA ASP A 192 -7.69 0.59 -23.58
C ASP A 192 -9.16 1.00 -23.46
N HIS A 193 -10.08 0.17 -23.94
CA HIS A 193 -11.52 0.44 -23.88
C HIS A 193 -12.10 0.28 -22.47
N TYR A 194 -11.57 -0.61 -21.64
CA TYR A 194 -11.90 -0.60 -20.19
C TYR A 194 -11.46 0.70 -19.51
N ALA A 195 -10.29 1.23 -19.87
CA ALA A 195 -9.81 2.50 -19.32
C ALA A 195 -10.67 3.69 -19.78
N TYR A 196 -11.03 3.71 -21.08
CA TYR A 196 -11.99 4.67 -21.64
C TYR A 196 -13.34 4.62 -20.90
N LEU A 197 -13.91 3.42 -20.72
CA LEU A 197 -15.18 3.24 -20.00
C LEU A 197 -15.11 3.80 -18.58
N GLY A 198 -14.01 3.54 -17.86
CA GLY A 198 -13.79 4.11 -16.52
C GLY A 198 -13.77 5.64 -16.52
N ARG A 199 -13.08 6.24 -17.51
CA ARG A 199 -13.00 7.71 -17.68
C ARG A 199 -14.38 8.31 -17.95
N GLU A 200 -15.13 7.76 -18.90
CA GLU A 200 -16.46 8.28 -19.25
C GLU A 200 -17.48 8.06 -18.12
N LEU A 201 -17.42 6.93 -17.41
CA LEU A 201 -18.25 6.71 -16.23
C LEU A 201 -17.99 7.74 -15.13
N GLN A 202 -16.72 8.07 -14.89
CA GLN A 202 -16.37 9.10 -13.91
C GLN A 202 -16.88 10.49 -14.34
N LYS A 203 -16.82 10.82 -15.64
CA LYS A 203 -17.42 12.06 -16.18
C LYS A 203 -18.93 12.09 -15.98
N ALA A 204 -19.63 11.01 -16.35
CA ALA A 204 -21.07 10.88 -16.17
C ALA A 204 -21.48 11.00 -14.68
N TYR A 205 -20.69 10.42 -13.77
CA TYR A 205 -20.91 10.54 -12.32
C TYR A 205 -20.75 11.98 -11.82
N THR A 206 -19.70 12.67 -12.25
CA THR A 206 -19.49 14.09 -11.93
C THR A 206 -20.64 14.93 -12.48
N ALA A 207 -21.06 14.69 -13.72
CA ALA A 207 -22.16 15.42 -14.35
C ALA A 207 -23.51 15.22 -13.64
N LEU A 208 -23.75 14.02 -13.14
CA LEU A 208 -24.91 13.74 -12.30
C LEU A 208 -24.86 14.51 -10.97
N ARG A 209 -23.71 14.51 -10.29
CA ARG A 209 -23.53 15.14 -8.97
C ARG A 209 -23.57 16.66 -9.02
N GLU A 210 -22.90 17.24 -9.99
CA GLU A 210 -22.77 18.70 -10.16
C GLU A 210 -23.95 19.31 -10.93
N ASN A 211 -24.87 18.45 -11.38
CA ASN A 211 -26.04 18.82 -12.16
C ASN A 211 -25.69 19.61 -13.44
N ILE A 212 -24.70 19.11 -14.19
CA ILE A 212 -24.21 19.69 -15.46
C ILE A 212 -24.43 18.71 -16.61
N GLU A 213 -24.43 19.19 -17.84
CA GLU A 213 -24.62 18.34 -19.01
C GLU A 213 -23.50 17.29 -19.14
N TYR A 214 -23.89 16.09 -19.56
CA TYR A 214 -22.96 15.03 -19.94
C TYR A 214 -23.16 14.76 -21.43
N VAL A 215 -22.08 14.92 -22.19
CA VAL A 215 -21.97 14.50 -23.57
C VAL A 215 -20.79 13.53 -23.63
N GLN A 216 -21.02 12.33 -24.16
CA GLN A 216 -19.97 11.33 -24.32
C GLN A 216 -18.91 11.87 -25.28
N ASP A 217 -17.64 11.57 -25.00
CA ASP A 217 -16.45 12.04 -25.75
C ASP A 217 -16.13 13.54 -25.64
N ASP A 218 -17.07 14.39 -25.22
CA ASP A 218 -16.82 15.81 -24.97
C ASP A 218 -16.35 16.09 -23.53
N GLU A 219 -15.57 17.16 -23.35
CA GLU A 219 -15.17 17.62 -22.02
C GLU A 219 -16.35 18.13 -21.18
N LEU A 220 -16.24 18.01 -19.87
CA LEU A 220 -17.26 18.55 -18.96
C LEU A 220 -17.23 20.08 -18.95
N ASP A 221 -18.34 20.70 -19.35
CA ASP A 221 -18.58 22.13 -19.15
C ASP A 221 -19.31 22.38 -17.84
N PHE A 222 -18.59 22.83 -16.81
CA PHE A 222 -19.15 23.12 -15.49
C PHE A 222 -20.10 24.32 -15.47
N SER A 223 -20.12 25.14 -16.52
CA SER A 223 -21.03 26.28 -16.66
C SER A 223 -22.41 25.88 -17.19
N ASN A 224 -22.52 24.74 -17.87
CA ASN A 224 -23.74 24.28 -18.51
C ASN A 224 -24.56 23.37 -17.58
N LYS A 225 -25.45 23.98 -16.80
CA LYS A 225 -26.31 23.30 -15.81
C LYS A 225 -27.58 22.73 -16.45
N VAL A 226 -28.06 21.60 -15.92
CA VAL A 226 -29.25 20.86 -16.41
C VAL A 226 -30.39 20.87 -15.41
#